data_AF-A0A3L7NLP7-F1
#
_entry.id   AF-A0A3L7NLP7-F1
#
_cell.length_a   1.000
_cell.length_b   1.000
_cell.length_c   1.000
_cell.angle_alpha   90.00
_cell.angle_beta   90.00
_cell.angle_gamma   90.00
#
_symmetry.space_group_name_H-M   'P 1'
#
loop_
_entity.id
_entity.type
_entity.pdbx_description
1 polymer ?
#
loop_
_entity_poly.entity_id
_entity_poly.type
_entity_poly.pdbx_seq_one_letter_code
_entity_poly.pdbx_strand_id
1 'polypeptide(L)'
;MHTLTTKLPPNAQASNSANCIPVCYGERADDIHAFGAEAALALTELPLHIAELNRTYRRFVAQRALWKMPAMETWRHHMVNVFLRHDAVYVFAIHHHPHAGMANFVELHNVSFVVDAVGRDQTLRKTGTLPNLSTVHAYVSGEMTGISDELPTAEAGAFPLWHPVYYRPDRDSSFMTSLHPTTGEDHVSLALQPVTRATRVRMIPGRIKVWCQQPGCTETANDSSMRSGEGI
;
A
#
# COMPACT_ATOMS: atom_id res chain seq x y z
N MET A 1 7.54 37.88 67.57
CA MET A 1 8.97 37.71 67.89
C MET A 1 9.39 36.31 67.47
N HIS A 2 10.57 36.22 66.85
CA HIS A 2 11.27 35.07 66.24
C HIS A 2 11.24 33.78 67.10
N THR A 3 11.38 32.55 66.57
CA THR A 3 12.50 32.08 65.73
C THR A 3 12.18 30.75 65.01
N LEU A 4 12.63 30.64 63.75
CA LEU A 4 12.75 29.43 62.94
C LEU A 4 13.87 28.51 63.44
N THR A 5 13.73 27.19 63.33
CA THR A 5 14.85 26.36 62.87
C THR A 5 14.39 25.08 62.17
N THR A 6 15.06 24.81 61.07
CA THR A 6 14.91 23.82 60.00
C THR A 6 15.36 22.41 60.40
N LYS A 7 14.80 21.39 59.74
CA LYS A 7 15.51 20.21 59.21
C LYS A 7 14.62 19.41 58.21
N LEU A 8 14.93 19.56 56.92
CA LEU A 8 14.85 18.54 55.85
C LEU A 8 16.18 17.73 55.87
N PRO A 9 16.45 16.63 55.10
CA PRO A 9 15.79 16.05 53.89
C PRO A 9 15.77 14.48 53.93
N PRO A 10 15.75 13.64 52.85
CA PRO A 10 15.64 13.89 51.39
C PRO A 10 14.69 12.96 50.58
N ASN A 11 14.61 13.29 49.27
CA ASN A 11 14.20 12.51 48.09
C ASN A 11 12.68 12.30 47.90
N ALA A 12 12.01 13.04 47.01
CA ALA A 12 12.22 13.15 45.56
C ALA A 12 12.19 11.79 44.86
N GLN A 13 10.98 11.36 44.47
CA GLN A 13 10.75 10.88 43.11
C GLN A 13 9.27 11.06 42.78
N ALA A 14 9.01 12.13 42.04
CA ALA A 14 7.93 12.11 41.07
C ALA A 14 8.23 10.95 40.10
N SER A 15 7.32 9.99 39.99
CA SER A 15 7.36 9.01 38.92
C SER A 15 5.99 8.93 38.26
N ASN A 16 5.82 9.83 37.30
CA ASN A 16 5.15 9.61 36.01
C ASN A 16 3.72 9.06 36.06
N SER A 17 2.81 9.99 36.32
CA SER A 17 1.63 10.15 35.47
C SER A 17 2.01 10.14 33.98
N ALA A 18 1.12 9.58 33.15
CA ALA A 18 1.14 9.59 31.68
C ALA A 18 2.00 8.50 31.01
N ASN A 19 1.41 7.31 30.87
CA ASN A 19 1.59 6.47 29.69
C ASN A 19 0.35 6.60 28.78
N CYS A 20 -0.13 7.83 28.59
CA CYS A 20 -0.99 8.16 27.47
C CYS A 20 -0.05 8.44 26.29
N ILE A 21 -0.02 7.52 25.32
CA ILE A 21 0.68 7.67 24.04
C ILE A 21 0.31 9.05 23.45
N PRO A 22 1.21 10.05 23.41
CA PRO A 22 0.88 11.38 22.94
C PRO A 22 1.23 11.52 21.45
N VAL A 23 0.82 10.54 20.63
CA VAL A 23 1.08 10.55 19.18
C VAL A 23 -0.21 10.66 18.36
N CYS A 24 -1.38 10.39 18.93
CA CYS A 24 -2.59 10.20 18.13
C CYS A 24 -3.55 11.40 18.03
N TYR A 25 -3.33 12.50 18.77
CA TYR A 25 -4.27 13.65 18.75
C TYR A 25 -3.90 14.73 17.72
N GLY A 26 -2.61 15.02 17.54
CA GLY A 26 -2.14 16.03 16.57
C GLY A 26 -2.39 15.61 15.13
N GLU A 27 -1.92 14.40 14.77
CA GLU A 27 -2.13 13.85 13.42
C GLU A 27 -3.61 13.70 13.08
N ARG A 28 -4.45 13.33 14.06
CA ARG A 28 -5.89 13.20 13.85
C ARG A 28 -6.56 14.56 13.65
N ALA A 29 -6.17 15.60 14.39
CA ALA A 29 -6.71 16.95 14.18
C ALA A 29 -6.33 17.50 12.80
N ASP A 30 -5.06 17.30 12.38
CA ASP A 30 -4.59 17.69 11.06
C ASP A 30 -5.29 16.91 9.94
N ASP A 31 -5.50 15.60 10.13
CA ASP A 31 -6.23 14.76 9.18
C ASP A 31 -7.72 15.15 9.12
N ILE A 32 -8.36 15.48 10.24
CA ILE A 32 -9.74 15.99 10.26
C ILE A 32 -9.83 17.29 9.45
N HIS A 33 -8.90 18.22 9.70
CA HIS A 33 -8.86 19.49 8.99
C HIS A 33 -8.59 19.30 7.48
N ALA A 34 -7.67 18.40 7.12
CA ALA A 34 -7.29 18.17 5.73
C ALA A 34 -8.31 17.34 4.93
N PHE A 35 -9.01 16.40 5.59
CA PHE A 35 -9.74 15.34 4.90
C PHE A 35 -11.19 15.12 5.36
N GLY A 36 -11.59 15.73 6.47
CA GLY A 36 -12.87 15.49 7.14
C GLY A 36 -12.79 14.39 8.20
N ALA A 37 -13.76 14.41 9.13
CA ALA A 37 -13.75 13.55 10.32
C ALA A 37 -13.88 12.05 10.02
N GLU A 38 -14.71 11.69 9.03
CA GLU A 38 -14.90 10.29 8.63
C GLU A 38 -13.62 9.68 8.06
N ALA A 39 -12.94 10.40 7.16
CA ALA A 39 -11.68 9.95 6.58
C ALA A 39 -10.57 9.86 7.63
N ALA A 40 -10.50 10.83 8.55
CA ALA A 40 -9.53 10.80 9.64
C ALA A 40 -9.77 9.61 10.59
N LEU A 41 -11.03 9.27 10.90
CA LEU A 41 -11.36 8.08 11.68
C LEU A 41 -10.96 6.80 10.94
N ALA A 42 -11.32 6.68 9.65
CA ALA A 42 -10.96 5.52 8.84
C ALA A 42 -9.44 5.30 8.77
N LEU A 43 -8.65 6.37 8.71
CA LEU A 43 -7.18 6.30 8.76
C LEU A 43 -6.65 5.72 10.07
N THR A 44 -7.29 6.02 11.21
CA THR A 44 -6.84 5.52 12.53
C THR A 44 -7.09 4.03 12.73
N GLU A 45 -7.98 3.43 11.95
CA GLU A 45 -8.25 1.99 11.99
C GLU A 45 -7.25 1.18 11.15
N LEU A 46 -6.48 1.83 10.27
CA LEU A 46 -5.56 1.17 9.37
C LEU A 46 -4.18 0.95 10.02
N PRO A 47 -3.43 -0.07 9.58
CA PRO A 47 -2.02 -0.18 9.92
C PRO A 47 -1.26 1.08 9.53
N LEU A 48 -0.31 1.53 10.37
CA LEU A 48 0.37 2.83 10.21
C LEU A 48 0.88 3.08 8.80
N HIS A 49 1.59 2.11 8.21
CA HIS A 49 2.10 2.21 6.84
C HIS A 49 0.99 2.46 5.80
N ILE A 50 -0.15 1.78 5.92
CA ILE A 50 -1.29 1.96 5.02
C ILE A 50 -1.95 3.31 5.25
N ALA A 51 -2.09 3.74 6.51
CA ALA A 51 -2.60 5.06 6.86
C ALA A 51 -1.72 6.16 6.25
N GLU A 52 -0.40 6.05 6.37
CA GLU A 52 0.57 6.99 5.78
C GLU A 52 0.50 7.04 4.26
N LEU A 53 0.41 5.89 3.58
CA LEU A 53 0.21 5.85 2.13
C LEU A 53 -1.04 6.62 1.70
N ASN A 54 -2.16 6.37 2.39
CA ASN A 54 -3.42 7.04 2.11
C ASN A 54 -3.35 8.54 2.44
N ARG A 55 -2.72 8.93 3.55
CA ARG A 55 -2.50 10.34 3.93
C ARG A 55 -1.71 11.07 2.86
N THR A 56 -0.54 10.56 2.50
CA THR A 56 0.32 11.18 1.48
C THR A 56 -0.48 11.36 0.20
N TYR A 57 -1.10 10.29 -0.31
CA TYR A 57 -1.87 10.37 -1.54
C TYR A 57 -3.01 11.41 -1.47
N ARG A 58 -3.81 11.41 -0.39
CA ARG A 58 -4.89 12.40 -0.20
C ARG A 58 -4.37 13.83 -0.18
N ARG A 59 -3.25 14.12 0.51
CA ARG A 59 -2.67 15.48 0.56
C ARG A 59 -2.32 15.95 -0.84
N PHE A 60 -1.61 15.12 -1.61
CA PHE A 60 -1.21 15.46 -2.96
C PHE A 60 -2.39 15.59 -3.93
N VAL A 61 -3.44 14.78 -3.79
CA VAL A 61 -4.70 14.94 -4.54
C VAL A 61 -5.37 16.27 -4.20
N ALA A 62 -5.56 16.57 -2.92
CA ALA A 62 -6.22 17.79 -2.46
C ALA A 62 -5.47 19.06 -2.89
N GLN A 63 -4.14 19.01 -2.88
CA GLN A 63 -3.25 20.10 -3.32
C GLN A 63 -3.07 20.16 -4.84
N ARG A 64 -3.63 19.23 -5.61
CA ARG A 64 -3.38 19.06 -7.06
C ARG A 64 -1.89 19.01 -7.40
N ALA A 65 -1.10 18.38 -6.52
CA ALA A 65 0.35 18.39 -6.55
C ALA A 65 0.96 17.04 -6.96
N LEU A 66 0.16 16.10 -7.48
CA LEU A 66 0.65 14.79 -7.93
C LEU A 66 1.72 14.95 -9.02
N TRP A 67 2.85 14.28 -8.82
CA TRP A 67 3.96 14.31 -9.77
C TRP A 67 3.61 13.55 -11.04
N LYS A 68 4.17 14.00 -12.16
CA LYS A 68 4.03 13.40 -13.49
C LYS A 68 5.39 13.34 -14.18
N MET A 69 5.48 12.72 -15.35
CA MET A 69 6.71 12.82 -16.16
C MET A 69 6.97 14.28 -16.57
N PRO A 70 8.24 14.72 -16.64
CA PRO A 70 9.48 13.97 -16.39
C PRO A 70 9.95 13.95 -14.91
N ALA A 71 9.25 14.58 -13.97
CA ALA A 71 9.72 14.74 -12.59
C ALA A 71 9.96 13.40 -11.87
N MET A 72 9.17 12.37 -12.20
CA MET A 72 9.28 11.04 -11.62
C MET A 72 10.39 10.17 -12.24
N GLU A 73 11.10 10.63 -13.27
CA GLU A 73 12.22 9.89 -13.87
C GLU A 73 13.31 9.59 -12.84
N THR A 74 13.47 10.48 -11.87
CA THR A 74 14.39 10.33 -10.72
C THR A 74 14.02 9.19 -9.77
N TRP A 75 12.82 8.61 -9.90
CA TRP A 75 12.37 7.49 -9.07
C TRP A 75 12.76 6.12 -9.65
N ARG A 76 13.40 6.07 -10.83
CA ARG A 76 13.99 4.83 -11.33
C ARG A 76 15.03 4.31 -10.35
N HIS A 77 15.05 3.00 -10.16
CA HIS A 77 15.86 2.28 -9.18
C HIS A 77 15.49 2.50 -7.72
N HIS A 78 14.39 3.22 -7.45
CA HIS A 78 13.85 3.39 -6.10
C HIS A 78 12.70 2.42 -5.84
N MET A 79 12.55 2.03 -4.56
CA MET A 79 11.38 1.28 -4.10
C MET A 79 10.16 2.18 -4.10
N VAL A 80 9.09 1.75 -4.77
CA VAL A 80 7.82 2.46 -4.84
C VAL A 80 6.64 1.54 -4.56
N ASN A 81 5.50 2.14 -4.20
CA ASN A 81 4.23 1.44 -4.05
C ASN A 81 3.25 1.94 -5.13
N VAL A 82 2.78 1.04 -5.98
CA VAL A 82 1.87 1.37 -7.08
C VAL A 82 0.45 0.90 -6.78
N PHE A 83 -0.50 1.82 -6.87
CA PHE A 83 -1.91 1.59 -6.57
C PHE A 83 -2.67 1.28 -7.85
N LEU A 84 -3.56 0.28 -7.77
CA LEU A 84 -4.30 -0.23 -8.94
C LEU A 84 -5.68 0.41 -9.14
N ARG A 85 -6.08 1.26 -8.18
CA ARG A 85 -7.35 1.95 -8.18
C ARG A 85 -7.13 3.44 -8.41
N HIS A 86 -7.07 3.85 -9.67
CA HIS A 86 -7.21 5.25 -10.04
C HIS A 86 -8.06 5.45 -11.29
N ASP A 87 -8.84 6.53 -11.27
CA ASP A 87 -9.86 6.90 -12.24
C ASP A 87 -9.29 7.70 -13.44
N ALA A 88 -9.88 7.40 -14.60
CA ALA A 88 -10.06 8.14 -15.86
C ALA A 88 -8.94 8.94 -16.56
N VAL A 89 -7.84 9.38 -15.93
CA VAL A 89 -6.82 10.23 -16.62
C VAL A 89 -5.45 9.56 -16.72
N TYR A 90 -4.92 9.02 -15.61
CA TYR A 90 -3.78 8.10 -15.64
C TYR A 90 -4.11 6.88 -14.79
N VAL A 91 -3.57 5.74 -15.18
CA VAL A 91 -4.04 4.44 -14.68
C VAL A 91 -3.42 4.07 -13.33
N PHE A 92 -2.21 4.55 -13.05
CA PHE A 92 -1.44 4.13 -11.88
C PHE A 92 -1.04 5.32 -11.02
N ALA A 93 -1.45 5.28 -9.76
CA ALA A 93 -0.92 6.16 -8.72
C ALA A 93 0.31 5.50 -8.09
N ILE A 94 1.37 6.27 -7.89
CA ILE A 94 2.67 5.78 -7.42
C ILE A 94 3.04 6.57 -6.19
N HIS A 95 3.35 5.88 -5.10
CA HIS A 95 3.86 6.48 -3.88
C HIS A 95 5.34 6.18 -3.73
N HIS A 96 6.13 7.23 -3.53
CA HIS A 96 7.55 7.20 -3.20
C HIS A 96 7.79 8.25 -2.12
N HIS A 97 7.86 7.83 -0.86
CA HIS A 97 7.86 8.75 0.27
C HIS A 97 8.92 9.87 0.13
N PRO A 98 8.58 11.14 0.38
CA PRO A 98 7.30 11.67 0.86
C PRO A 98 6.34 12.10 -0.27
N HIS A 99 6.56 11.65 -1.50
CA HIS A 99 5.85 12.09 -2.70
C HIS A 99 4.83 11.07 -3.20
N ALA A 100 3.89 11.57 -4.00
CA ALA A 100 2.97 10.76 -4.79
C ALA A 100 2.87 11.32 -6.22
N GLY A 101 2.73 10.42 -7.18
CA GLY A 101 2.64 10.74 -8.59
C GLY A 101 1.72 9.81 -9.37
N MET A 102 1.61 10.05 -10.67
CA MET A 102 0.74 9.30 -11.56
C MET A 102 1.42 9.03 -12.90
N ALA A 103 1.31 7.80 -13.40
CA ALA A 103 1.84 7.39 -14.70
C ALA A 103 0.85 6.47 -15.44
N ASN A 104 1.07 6.30 -16.74
CA ASN A 104 0.32 5.33 -17.55
C ASN A 104 1.03 3.97 -17.63
N PHE A 105 2.36 3.96 -17.55
CA PHE A 105 3.17 2.75 -17.57
C PHE A 105 4.07 2.73 -16.35
N VAL A 106 4.11 1.58 -15.67
CA VAL A 106 5.09 1.32 -14.62
C VAL A 106 5.63 -0.10 -14.79
N GLU A 107 6.94 -0.24 -14.67
CA GLU A 107 7.61 -1.53 -14.57
C GLU A 107 8.39 -1.60 -13.27
N LEU A 108 8.22 -2.71 -12.56
CA LEU A 108 8.84 -2.97 -11.27
C LEU A 108 9.65 -4.27 -11.33
N HIS A 109 10.72 -4.32 -10.56
CA HIS A 109 11.52 -5.51 -10.28
C HIS A 109 11.46 -5.85 -8.78
N ASN A 110 11.75 -7.12 -8.44
CA ASN A 110 11.74 -7.64 -7.06
C ASN A 110 10.45 -7.29 -6.31
N VAL A 111 9.34 -7.79 -6.84
CA VAL A 111 8.01 -7.25 -6.58
C VAL A 111 7.31 -8.03 -5.48
N SER A 112 6.62 -7.30 -4.60
CA SER A 112 5.70 -7.83 -3.59
C SER A 112 4.28 -7.31 -3.81
N PHE A 113 3.31 -8.20 -3.71
CA PHE A 113 1.89 -7.91 -3.82
C PHE A 113 1.28 -7.84 -2.43
N VAL A 114 0.69 -6.71 -2.07
CA VAL A 114 0.21 -6.47 -0.71
C VAL A 114 -1.27 -6.18 -0.71
N VAL A 115 -2.00 -6.90 0.14
CA VAL A 115 -3.42 -6.66 0.45
C VAL A 115 -3.56 -6.54 1.97
N ASP A 116 -4.01 -5.40 2.44
CA ASP A 116 -4.37 -5.17 3.83
C ASP A 116 -5.82 -5.60 4.08
N ALA A 117 -6.02 -6.46 5.08
CA ALA A 117 -7.33 -7.01 5.40
C ALA A 117 -8.29 -5.92 5.94
N VAL A 118 -7.80 -5.04 6.81
CA VAL A 118 -8.63 -3.99 7.42
C VAL A 118 -9.10 -3.00 6.36
N GLY A 119 -8.19 -2.53 5.50
CA GLY A 119 -8.50 -1.66 4.39
C GLY A 119 -9.38 -2.32 3.32
N ARG A 120 -9.27 -3.65 3.12
CA ARG A 120 -10.19 -4.41 2.26
C ARG A 120 -11.60 -4.40 2.85
N ASP A 121 -11.73 -4.70 4.14
CA ASP A 121 -13.03 -4.73 4.84
C ASP A 121 -13.68 -3.34 4.90
N GLN A 122 -12.88 -2.27 5.07
CA GLN A 122 -13.37 -0.90 4.91
C GLN A 122 -13.87 -0.66 3.49
N THR A 123 -13.11 -1.07 2.48
CA THR A 123 -13.50 -0.92 1.06
C THR A 123 -14.80 -1.66 0.73
N LEU A 124 -14.99 -2.88 1.25
CA LEU A 124 -16.21 -3.67 1.04
C LEU A 124 -17.44 -3.02 1.70
N ARG A 125 -17.24 -2.41 2.87
CA ARG A 125 -18.26 -1.60 3.56
C ARG A 125 -18.49 -0.23 2.91
N LYS A 126 -17.76 0.11 1.83
CA LYS A 126 -17.75 1.44 1.19
C LYS A 126 -17.46 2.55 2.19
N THR A 127 -16.48 2.29 3.05
CA THR A 127 -15.89 3.25 3.98
C THR A 127 -14.43 3.44 3.57
N GLY A 128 -13.88 4.65 3.72
CA GLY A 128 -12.44 4.80 3.54
C GLY A 128 -11.94 6.14 3.05
N THR A 129 -10.69 6.09 2.63
CA THR A 129 -9.78 7.23 2.68
C THR A 129 -9.37 7.76 1.31
N LEU A 130 -9.85 7.27 0.17
CA LEU A 130 -9.67 7.87 -1.16
C LEU A 130 -11.04 8.21 -1.80
N PRO A 131 -11.12 9.06 -2.84
CA PRO A 131 -11.99 10.25 -2.88
C PRO A 131 -13.51 10.01 -2.88
N ASN A 132 -13.97 8.75 -2.90
CA ASN A 132 -15.37 8.36 -2.84
C ASN A 132 -15.62 7.16 -1.90
N LEU A 133 -15.01 7.17 -0.69
CA LEU A 133 -15.23 6.19 0.40
C LEU A 133 -14.55 4.82 0.25
N SER A 134 -13.32 4.76 -0.28
CA SER A 134 -12.57 3.50 -0.34
C SER A 134 -11.09 3.66 -0.03
N THR A 135 -10.54 2.77 0.76
CA THR A 135 -9.13 2.81 1.22
C THR A 135 -8.18 2.19 0.19
N VAL A 136 -6.99 2.76 -0.01
CA VAL A 136 -5.88 2.02 -0.65
C VAL A 136 -5.49 0.91 0.30
N HIS A 137 -5.89 -0.30 -0.05
CA HIS A 137 -5.62 -1.50 0.72
C HIS A 137 -4.87 -2.54 -0.11
N ALA A 138 -4.83 -2.37 -1.43
CA ALA A 138 -4.14 -3.27 -2.34
C ALA A 138 -3.18 -2.47 -3.23
N TYR A 139 -1.92 -2.86 -3.22
CA TYR A 139 -0.86 -2.21 -3.98
C TYR A 139 0.27 -3.20 -4.27
N VAL A 140 1.13 -2.80 -5.18
CA VAL A 140 2.30 -3.57 -5.57
C VAL A 140 3.53 -2.76 -5.24
N SER A 141 4.44 -3.35 -4.48
CA SER A 141 5.70 -2.74 -4.07
C SER A 141 6.85 -3.34 -4.84
N GLY A 142 7.79 -2.53 -5.31
CA GLY A 142 8.96 -3.01 -6.03
C GLY A 142 9.91 -1.89 -6.41
N GLU A 143 11.08 -2.27 -6.92
CA GLU A 143 12.04 -1.32 -7.46
C GLU A 143 11.58 -0.88 -8.85
N MET A 144 11.44 0.42 -9.08
CA MET A 144 10.98 0.94 -10.36
C MET A 144 12.06 0.84 -11.44
N THR A 145 11.83 0.04 -12.47
CA THR A 145 12.74 -0.08 -13.62
C THR A 145 12.28 0.73 -14.83
N GLY A 146 10.98 0.99 -14.93
CA GLY A 146 10.38 1.74 -16.02
C GLY A 146 9.19 2.58 -15.57
N ILE A 147 9.09 3.79 -16.13
CA ILE A 147 7.94 4.68 -15.92
C ILE A 147 7.72 5.51 -17.19
N SER A 148 6.47 5.70 -17.57
CA SER A 148 6.12 6.55 -18.71
C SER A 148 4.67 7.04 -18.64
N ASP A 149 4.42 8.19 -19.24
CA ASP A 149 3.06 8.69 -19.53
C ASP A 149 2.54 8.15 -20.88
N GLU A 150 3.41 7.53 -21.68
CA GLU A 150 3.05 6.91 -22.95
C GLU A 150 2.65 5.44 -22.75
N LEU A 151 1.72 4.97 -23.59
CA LEU A 151 1.37 3.56 -23.66
C LEU A 151 2.57 2.79 -24.25
N PRO A 152 2.94 1.62 -23.71
CA PRO A 152 3.97 0.81 -24.33
C PRO A 152 3.52 0.37 -25.72
N THR A 153 4.46 0.35 -26.67
CA THR A 153 4.22 -0.17 -28.02
C THR A 153 3.86 -1.66 -27.96
N ALA A 154 3.06 -2.15 -28.92
CA ALA A 154 2.53 -3.52 -28.95
C ALA A 154 3.62 -4.62 -28.85
N GLU A 155 4.85 -4.31 -29.27
CA GLU A 155 6.03 -5.17 -29.16
C GLU A 155 6.45 -5.46 -27.71
N ALA A 156 6.12 -4.57 -26.76
CA ALA A 156 6.31 -4.84 -25.35
C ALA A 156 5.39 -5.97 -24.84
N GLY A 157 4.25 -6.22 -25.49
CA GLY A 157 3.23 -7.17 -25.02
C GLY A 157 3.44 -8.63 -25.41
N ALA A 158 4.35 -8.94 -26.33
CA ALA A 158 4.49 -10.27 -26.95
C ALA A 158 5.56 -11.15 -26.29
N PHE A 159 5.69 -11.14 -24.97
CA PHE A 159 6.63 -12.05 -24.29
C PHE A 159 5.86 -13.24 -23.67
N PRO A 160 6.20 -14.49 -24.02
CA PRO A 160 5.48 -15.71 -23.60
C PRO A 160 5.55 -16.03 -22.09
N LEU A 161 6.04 -15.11 -21.25
CA LEU A 161 6.32 -15.31 -19.83
C LEU A 161 5.50 -14.38 -18.90
N TRP A 162 4.62 -13.54 -19.43
CA TRP A 162 3.77 -12.67 -18.61
C TRP A 162 2.44 -13.31 -18.29
N HIS A 163 2.13 -13.36 -16.99
CA HIS A 163 0.87 -13.87 -16.49
C HIS A 163 0.01 -12.68 -16.02
N PRO A 164 -1.28 -12.66 -16.37
CA PRO A 164 -2.17 -11.61 -15.88
C PRO A 164 -2.40 -11.76 -14.37
N VAL A 165 -2.43 -10.63 -13.67
CA VAL A 165 -2.74 -10.59 -12.24
C VAL A 165 -4.07 -9.88 -12.03
N TYR A 166 -4.94 -10.54 -11.27
CA TYR A 166 -6.28 -10.08 -10.94
C TYR A 166 -6.37 -9.82 -9.44
N TYR A 167 -7.22 -8.88 -9.06
CA TYR A 167 -7.60 -8.70 -7.68
C TYR A 167 -9.06 -8.27 -7.62
N ARG A 168 -9.89 -9.10 -7.00
CA ARG A 168 -11.31 -8.82 -6.76
C ARG A 168 -11.55 -8.77 -5.25
N PRO A 169 -11.62 -7.58 -4.64
CA PRO A 169 -11.70 -7.45 -3.19
C PRO A 169 -12.95 -8.13 -2.58
N ASP A 170 -14.00 -8.37 -3.37
CA ASP A 170 -15.23 -9.09 -2.97
C ASP A 170 -15.06 -10.61 -2.89
N ARG A 171 -14.01 -11.18 -3.50
CA ARG A 171 -13.81 -12.63 -3.61
C ARG A 171 -12.47 -13.09 -3.09
N ASP A 172 -11.44 -12.28 -3.30
CA ASP A 172 -10.05 -12.67 -3.14
C ASP A 172 -9.42 -11.90 -1.97
N SER A 173 -8.70 -12.61 -1.11
CA SER A 173 -7.88 -12.01 -0.06
C SER A 173 -6.48 -11.63 -0.52
N SER A 174 -6.16 -11.89 -1.79
CA SER A 174 -4.82 -11.76 -2.35
C SER A 174 -4.92 -11.46 -3.84
N PHE A 175 -3.82 -11.01 -4.42
CA PHE A 175 -3.67 -10.97 -5.87
C PHE A 175 -3.64 -12.38 -6.42
N MET A 176 -4.27 -12.61 -7.56
CA MET A 176 -4.48 -13.93 -8.15
C MET A 176 -3.93 -13.97 -9.57
N THR A 177 -3.28 -15.07 -9.97
CA THR A 177 -2.82 -15.29 -11.35
C THR A 177 -3.13 -16.70 -11.84
N SER A 178 -3.10 -16.91 -13.15
CA SER A 178 -3.20 -18.24 -13.76
C SER A 178 -1.82 -18.88 -13.90
N LEU A 179 -1.69 -20.16 -13.53
CA LEU A 179 -0.50 -20.95 -13.80
C LEU A 179 -0.24 -21.16 -15.29
N HIS A 180 -1.28 -21.12 -16.12
CA HIS A 180 -1.20 -21.40 -17.55
C HIS A 180 -1.75 -20.18 -18.29
N PRO A 181 -0.88 -19.29 -18.80
CA PRO A 181 -1.32 -18.10 -19.50
C PRO A 181 -1.85 -18.56 -20.86
N THR A 182 -3.17 -18.50 -21.05
CA THR A 182 -3.74 -18.59 -22.39
C THR A 182 -3.53 -17.26 -23.09
N THR A 183 -3.04 -17.27 -24.32
CA THR A 183 -2.81 -16.08 -25.17
C THR A 183 -4.10 -15.36 -25.59
N GLY A 184 -5.24 -15.66 -24.97
CA GLY A 184 -6.56 -15.14 -25.33
C GLY A 184 -7.29 -14.59 -24.12
N GLU A 185 -8.00 -13.47 -24.33
CA GLU A 185 -8.71 -12.68 -23.31
C GLU A 185 -9.89 -13.40 -22.65
N ASP A 186 -10.28 -14.59 -23.10
CA ASP A 186 -11.56 -15.23 -22.75
C ASP A 186 -11.46 -16.64 -22.14
N HIS A 187 -10.26 -17.13 -21.81
CA HIS A 187 -10.09 -18.45 -21.17
C HIS A 187 -9.42 -18.37 -19.80
N VAL A 188 -10.12 -17.78 -18.82
CA VAL A 188 -9.79 -18.00 -17.40
C VAL A 188 -10.24 -19.41 -17.01
N SER A 189 -9.49 -20.43 -17.42
CA SER A 189 -9.76 -21.81 -17.02
C SER A 189 -9.14 -22.13 -15.65
N LEU A 190 -9.97 -21.89 -14.63
CA LEU A 190 -10.24 -22.70 -13.42
C LEU A 190 -9.21 -22.90 -12.28
N ALA A 191 -7.94 -22.53 -12.39
CA ALA A 191 -7.03 -22.58 -11.23
C ALA A 191 -6.25 -21.28 -11.04
N LEU A 192 -6.89 -20.31 -10.37
CA LEU A 192 -6.21 -19.11 -9.92
C LEU A 192 -5.40 -19.42 -8.65
N GLN A 193 -4.17 -18.92 -8.60
CA GLN A 193 -3.30 -19.04 -7.43
C GLN A 193 -2.93 -17.67 -6.88
N PRO A 194 -2.77 -17.55 -5.56
CA PRO A 194 -2.35 -16.30 -4.94
C PRO A 194 -0.91 -15.96 -5.36
N VAL A 195 -0.67 -14.68 -5.63
CA VAL A 195 0.63 -14.10 -5.93
C VAL A 195 1.01 -13.19 -4.78
N THR A 196 2.10 -13.50 -4.12
CA THR A 196 2.70 -12.65 -3.08
C THR A 196 3.97 -11.97 -3.57
N ARG A 197 4.69 -12.61 -4.51
CA ARG A 197 5.92 -12.07 -5.12
C ARG A 197 6.04 -12.39 -6.60
N ALA A 198 6.78 -11.57 -7.32
CA ALA A 198 7.20 -11.81 -8.70
C ALA A 198 8.56 -11.16 -8.98
N THR A 199 9.32 -11.72 -9.92
CA THR A 199 10.60 -11.13 -10.32
C THR A 199 10.39 -9.77 -11.00
N ARG A 200 9.40 -9.69 -11.90
CA ARG A 200 9.04 -8.45 -12.59
C ARG A 200 7.54 -8.29 -12.67
N VAL A 201 7.08 -7.05 -12.54
CA VAL A 201 5.71 -6.65 -12.79
C VAL A 201 5.69 -5.53 -13.81
N ARG A 202 4.72 -5.62 -14.71
CA ARG A 202 4.39 -4.58 -15.66
C ARG A 202 2.96 -4.14 -15.42
N MET A 203 2.79 -2.82 -15.38
CA MET A 203 1.52 -2.16 -15.19
C MET A 203 1.22 -1.32 -16.40
N ILE A 204 0.14 -1.67 -17.10
CA ILE A 204 -0.29 -1.04 -18.34
C ILE A 204 -1.78 -0.73 -18.34
N PRO A 205 -2.24 0.32 -19.06
CA PRO A 205 -3.66 0.59 -19.22
C PRO A 205 -4.33 -0.53 -20.01
N GLY A 206 -5.55 -0.88 -19.61
CA GLY A 206 -6.33 -1.93 -20.27
C GLY A 206 -7.25 -2.67 -19.30
N ARG A 207 -7.92 -3.71 -19.81
CA ARG A 207 -8.78 -4.59 -19.01
C ARG A 207 -7.99 -5.33 -17.93
N ILE A 208 -6.78 -5.77 -18.28
CA ILE A 208 -5.81 -6.37 -17.35
C ILE A 208 -4.70 -5.35 -17.13
N LYS A 209 -4.71 -4.75 -15.94
CA LYS A 209 -3.80 -3.66 -15.60
C LYS A 209 -2.42 -4.14 -15.14
N VAL A 210 -2.32 -5.37 -14.63
CA VAL A 210 -1.13 -5.89 -13.98
C VAL A 210 -0.75 -7.23 -14.59
N TRP A 211 0.53 -7.35 -14.90
CA TRP A 211 1.14 -8.55 -15.46
C TRP A 211 2.41 -8.86 -14.68
N CYS A 212 2.69 -10.13 -14.41
CA CYS A 212 3.92 -10.55 -13.73
C CYS A 212 4.69 -11.61 -14.52
N GLN A 213 6.03 -11.57 -14.47
CA GLN A 213 6.87 -12.65 -15.00
C GLN A 213 7.01 -13.75 -13.95
N GLN A 214 6.48 -14.94 -14.26
CA GLN A 214 6.39 -16.15 -13.43
C GLN A 214 5.76 -15.90 -12.03
N PRO A 215 4.77 -16.70 -11.59
CA PRO A 215 4.48 -16.74 -10.17
C PRO A 215 5.70 -17.32 -9.46
N GLY A 216 6.36 -16.54 -8.60
CA GLY A 216 7.21 -17.09 -7.56
C GLY A 216 6.31 -17.84 -6.60
N CYS A 217 5.94 -19.07 -6.94
CA CYS A 217 5.08 -19.91 -6.12
C CYS A 217 5.78 -20.20 -4.78
N THR A 218 5.08 -19.86 -3.70
CA THR A 218 5.22 -20.35 -2.32
C THR A 218 6.54 -20.09 -1.58
N GLU A 219 6.52 -19.08 -0.72
CA GLU A 219 6.72 -19.33 0.71
C GLU A 219 5.51 -18.73 1.42
N THR A 220 4.55 -19.58 1.80
CA THR A 220 3.74 -19.28 2.98
C THR A 220 4.73 -19.03 4.09
N ALA A 221 4.73 -17.82 4.66
CA ALA A 221 5.46 -17.55 5.89
C ALA A 221 5.00 -18.60 6.90
N ASN A 222 5.84 -19.62 7.12
CA ASN A 222 5.62 -20.57 8.19
C ASN A 222 5.70 -19.74 9.47
N ASP A 223 4.53 -19.55 10.04
CA ASP A 223 4.31 -19.06 11.39
C ASP A 223 5.09 -20.01 12.31
N SER A 224 6.34 -19.66 12.61
CA SER A 224 7.18 -20.36 13.57
C SER A 224 6.75 -19.94 14.98
N SER A 225 5.51 -20.27 15.31
CA SER A 225 4.90 -20.12 16.62
C SER A 225 4.29 -21.45 17.09
N MET A 226 5.06 -22.54 17.01
CA MET A 226 4.88 -23.67 17.92
C MET A 226 6.01 -23.71 18.94
N ARG A 227 5.87 -22.85 19.95
CA ARG A 227 6.24 -23.23 21.32
C ARG A 227 5.14 -24.13 21.87
N SER A 228 5.41 -25.43 21.85
CA SER A 228 4.95 -26.40 22.84
C SER A 228 6.05 -27.48 22.81
N GLY A 229 6.97 -27.56 23.77
CA GLY A 229 6.64 -27.65 25.18
C GLY A 229 5.92 -28.96 25.41
N GLU A 230 6.62 -30.09 25.28
CA GLU A 230 6.41 -31.35 25.99
C GLU A 230 7.41 -32.41 25.50
N GLY A 231 8.14 -33.02 26.45
CA GLY A 231 9.08 -34.11 26.15
C GLY A 231 10.08 -34.37 27.29
N ILE A 232 9.54 -34.91 28.39
CA ILE A 232 10.13 -35.82 29.40
C ILE A 232 11.64 -35.68 29.70
#